data_AF-A0A1K1NDC4-F1
#
_entry.id   AF-A0A1K1NDC4-F1
#
_cell.length_a   1.000
_cell.length_b   1.000
_cell.length_c   1.000
_cell.angle_alpha   90.00
_cell.angle_beta   90.00
_cell.angle_gamma   90.00
#
_symmetry.space_group_name_H-M   'P 1'
#
loop_
_entity.id
_entity.type
_entity.pdbx_description
1 polymer ?
#
loop_
_entity_poly.entity_id
_entity_poly.type
_entity_poly.pdbx_seq_one_letter_code
_entity_poly.pdbx_strand_id
1 'polypeptide(L)'
;MELLCRICGGILQPDDDTGVCECDSCGSRQTYPMGYDIERLEIFNKARSLRQKTDFEGAEKLLAQLCAEAPDEPEGFWELALCRCGIVYENDESAVKVPVCRRASITPVTEDVNYLTAIAYATDEQKAVYCREAAAIDVLRREFAERVGNGEKYDVFLCSGSSEKCVGITSQIYDQLCEEGFSVFYAPKSLNEVRGRAGELYINAAINSAEALLVVCTDSEDFAEPHMKSQWSRCASAVRKDSEKLLITCISEVSEGDIPEELSDYSVMDIEKLGFMAEVIRLIRRRDSGHSASVRNAPEKLIRRMNIFLADEDFEAAEEYCGIILDASPECWQAYWARFLAYNGCRNNGDLLLEEVVESFASDYIEHFGYDFAEDDVFGAQLAQLLGESPRKALEYAEGDEKLNLETVYERFVNAVRDAVFAKEQENIETEEKQELEEIRRRHDEEEERKTAVENKKQAIRNRYITYAAVIFTVLIIICVKFSSILAGALIVIMIIVSVLVLGGLNRNN
;
A
#
# COMPACT_ATOMS: atom_id res chain seq x y z
N MET A 1 52.59 -19.43 -33.88
CA MET A 1 52.02 -19.04 -32.58
C MET A 1 51.84 -20.29 -31.74
N GLU A 2 51.95 -20.19 -30.42
CA GLU A 2 51.95 -21.32 -29.51
C GLU A 2 50.55 -21.58 -28.92
N LEU A 3 50.18 -22.86 -28.80
CA LEU A 3 48.93 -23.27 -28.17
C LEU A 3 49.05 -23.11 -26.65
N LEU A 4 48.04 -22.52 -26.00
CA LEU A 4 48.06 -22.29 -24.55
C LEU A 4 47.22 -23.32 -23.79
N CYS A 5 47.72 -23.75 -22.64
CA CYS A 5 47.05 -24.66 -21.71
C CYS A 5 45.73 -24.05 -21.22
N ARG A 6 44.63 -24.82 -21.33
CA ARG A 6 43.30 -24.37 -20.91
C ARG A 6 43.17 -24.14 -19.40
N ILE A 7 44.08 -24.71 -18.62
CA ILE A 7 44.10 -24.67 -17.17
C ILE A 7 45.05 -23.56 -16.69
N CYS A 8 46.35 -23.66 -16.99
CA CYS A 8 47.35 -22.75 -16.45
C CYS A 8 47.71 -21.56 -17.35
N GLY A 9 47.41 -21.62 -18.64
CA GLY A 9 47.85 -20.63 -19.64
C GLY A 9 49.31 -20.78 -20.08
N GLY A 10 50.03 -21.79 -19.58
CA GLY A 10 51.36 -22.15 -20.06
C GLY A 10 51.34 -22.70 -21.49
N ILE A 11 52.48 -22.67 -22.17
CA ILE A 11 52.61 -23.16 -23.54
C ILE A 11 52.48 -24.69 -23.55
N LEU A 12 51.72 -25.22 -24.50
CA LEU A 12 51.61 -26.66 -24.77
C LEU A 12 52.52 -27.09 -25.90
N GLN A 13 53.13 -28.25 -25.74
CA GLN A 13 53.88 -28.96 -26.77
C GLN A 13 53.14 -30.27 -27.05
N PRO A 14 52.29 -30.31 -28.09
CA PRO A 14 51.63 -31.56 -28.49
C PRO A 14 52.63 -32.45 -29.21
N ASP A 15 52.82 -33.67 -28.71
CA ASP A 15 53.89 -34.57 -29.17
C ASP A 15 53.37 -35.72 -30.06
N ASP A 16 52.04 -35.89 -30.16
CA ASP A 16 51.38 -36.94 -30.92
C ASP A 16 50.14 -36.41 -31.69
N ASP A 17 49.57 -37.22 -32.59
CA ASP A 17 48.34 -36.89 -33.34
C ASP A 17 47.08 -37.42 -32.60
N THR A 18 47.14 -37.60 -31.28
CA THR A 18 46.03 -38.20 -30.51
C THR A 18 44.97 -37.18 -30.11
N GLY A 19 45.31 -35.88 -30.17
CA GLY A 19 44.45 -34.79 -29.71
C GLY A 19 44.48 -34.59 -28.19
N VAL A 20 45.43 -35.24 -27.48
CA VAL A 20 45.62 -35.14 -26.02
C VAL A 20 47.09 -34.89 -25.68
N CYS A 21 47.39 -33.95 -24.79
CA CYS A 21 48.74 -33.69 -24.31
C CYS A 21 48.79 -33.44 -22.79
N GLU A 22 49.97 -33.59 -22.20
CA GLU A 22 50.23 -33.22 -20.81
C GLU A 22 50.92 -31.85 -20.76
N CYS A 23 50.49 -30.96 -19.87
CA CYS A 23 51.11 -29.64 -19.76
C CYS A 23 52.34 -29.68 -18.86
N ASP A 24 53.52 -29.37 -19.39
CA ASP A 24 54.75 -29.29 -18.60
C ASP A 24 54.70 -28.31 -17.43
N SER A 25 53.86 -27.26 -17.54
CA SER A 25 53.77 -26.21 -16.52
C SER A 25 52.90 -26.61 -15.32
N CYS A 26 51.83 -27.39 -15.52
CA CYS A 26 50.90 -27.74 -14.43
C CYS A 26 50.57 -29.23 -14.31
N GLY A 27 51.18 -30.09 -15.13
CA GLY A 27 51.00 -31.55 -15.13
C GLY A 27 49.61 -32.01 -15.56
N SER A 28 48.79 -31.13 -16.15
CA SER A 28 47.42 -31.49 -16.51
C SER A 28 47.37 -32.17 -17.87
N ARG A 29 46.78 -33.36 -17.92
CA ARG A 29 46.42 -34.04 -19.17
C ARG A 29 45.14 -33.41 -19.74
N GLN A 30 45.23 -32.83 -20.93
CA GLN A 30 44.14 -32.08 -21.57
C GLN A 30 44.07 -32.35 -23.08
N THR A 31 42.96 -31.99 -23.68
CA THR A 31 42.78 -32.05 -25.14
C THR A 31 43.18 -30.73 -25.81
N TYR A 32 43.44 -30.79 -27.12
CA TYR A 32 43.76 -29.63 -27.94
C TYR A 32 43.12 -29.74 -29.33
N PRO A 33 42.93 -28.60 -30.04
CA PRO A 33 42.34 -28.63 -31.36
C PRO A 33 43.33 -29.17 -32.37
N MET A 34 42.90 -30.11 -33.20
CA MET A 34 43.71 -30.67 -34.29
C MET A 34 43.40 -29.94 -35.60
N GLY A 35 44.45 -29.65 -36.39
CA GLY A 35 44.28 -29.06 -37.73
C GLY A 35 44.00 -27.55 -37.76
N TYR A 36 44.05 -26.85 -36.62
CA TYR A 36 43.99 -25.38 -36.60
C TYR A 36 45.29 -24.78 -37.16
N ASP A 37 45.16 -23.79 -38.03
CA ASP A 37 46.26 -22.95 -38.48
C ASP A 37 46.58 -21.86 -37.45
N ILE A 38 47.57 -21.01 -37.77
CA ILE A 38 48.05 -19.97 -36.86
C ILE A 38 46.93 -18.99 -36.48
N GLU A 39 46.07 -18.62 -37.45
CA GLU A 39 44.98 -17.67 -37.24
C GLU A 39 43.85 -18.26 -36.37
N ARG A 40 43.49 -19.53 -36.59
CA ARG A 40 42.49 -20.20 -35.74
C ARG A 40 43.01 -20.43 -34.32
N LEU A 41 44.29 -20.77 -34.17
CA LEU A 41 44.92 -20.88 -32.85
C LEU A 41 44.92 -19.56 -32.09
N GLU A 42 45.09 -18.42 -32.78
CA GLU A 42 44.98 -17.08 -32.20
C GLU A 42 43.59 -16.82 -31.60
N ILE A 43 42.54 -17.05 -32.41
CA ILE A 43 41.15 -16.87 -32.00
C ILE A 43 40.83 -17.80 -30.83
N PHE A 44 41.29 -19.05 -30.91
CA PHE A 44 41.05 -20.06 -29.88
C PHE A 44 41.72 -19.72 -28.54
N ASN A 45 42.99 -19.30 -28.56
CA ASN A 45 43.70 -18.82 -27.37
C ASN A 45 43.03 -17.57 -26.77
N LYS A 46 42.54 -16.66 -27.62
CA LYS A 46 41.79 -15.48 -27.17
C LYS A 46 40.49 -15.88 -26.47
N ALA A 47 39.74 -16.83 -27.02
CA ALA A 47 38.52 -17.34 -26.39
C ALA A 47 38.79 -17.96 -25.01
N ARG A 48 39.86 -18.75 -24.87
CA ARG A 48 40.30 -19.29 -23.57
C ARG A 48 40.61 -18.18 -22.56
N SER A 49 41.30 -17.13 -23.00
CA SER A 49 41.61 -15.97 -22.15
C SER A 49 40.35 -15.24 -21.68
N LEU A 50 39.37 -15.05 -22.57
CA LEU A 50 38.07 -14.45 -22.23
C LEU A 50 37.29 -15.33 -21.23
N ARG A 51 37.22 -16.65 -21.47
CA ARG A 51 36.61 -17.60 -20.54
C ARG A 51 37.25 -17.52 -19.16
N GLN A 52 38.58 -17.51 -19.08
CA GLN A 52 39.31 -17.42 -17.81
C GLN A 52 39.08 -16.08 -17.10
N LYS A 53 38.78 -15.00 -17.83
CA LYS A 53 38.36 -13.68 -17.31
C LYS A 53 36.85 -13.59 -17.04
N THR A 54 36.13 -14.70 -17.13
CA THR A 54 34.67 -14.79 -16.97
C THR A 54 33.83 -14.05 -18.04
N ASP A 55 34.46 -13.61 -19.13
CA ASP A 55 33.77 -13.09 -20.33
C ASP A 55 33.36 -14.27 -21.22
N PHE A 56 32.34 -15.01 -20.77
CA PHE A 56 31.85 -16.19 -21.44
C PHE A 56 31.12 -15.87 -22.75
N GLU A 57 30.42 -14.73 -22.84
CA GLU A 57 29.72 -14.34 -24.07
C GLU A 57 30.72 -13.99 -25.18
N GLY A 58 31.78 -13.25 -24.85
CA GLY A 58 32.88 -12.98 -25.76
C GLY A 58 33.59 -14.27 -26.20
N ALA A 59 33.81 -15.21 -25.28
CA ALA A 59 34.39 -16.51 -25.58
C ALA A 59 33.49 -17.36 -26.50
N GLU A 60 32.19 -17.46 -26.19
CA GLU A 60 31.21 -18.22 -26.97
C GLU A 60 31.10 -17.69 -28.40
N LYS A 61 31.12 -16.36 -28.59
CA LYS A 61 31.08 -15.76 -29.93
C LYS A 61 32.27 -16.20 -30.80
N LEU A 62 33.47 -16.18 -30.24
CA LEU A 62 34.68 -16.60 -30.95
C LEU A 62 34.70 -18.11 -31.22
N LEU A 63 34.29 -18.92 -30.24
CA LEU A 63 34.24 -20.37 -30.38
C LEU A 63 33.16 -20.83 -31.36
N ALA A 64 32.00 -20.17 -31.37
CA ALA A 64 30.93 -20.45 -32.34
C ALA A 64 31.38 -20.16 -33.77
N GLN A 65 32.16 -19.10 -33.98
CA GLN A 65 32.79 -18.83 -35.27
C GLN A 65 33.73 -19.96 -35.67
N LEU A 66 34.63 -20.39 -34.77
CA LEU A 66 35.56 -21.49 -35.04
C LEU A 66 34.83 -22.80 -35.36
N CYS A 67 33.79 -23.15 -34.60
CA CYS A 67 32.99 -24.35 -34.84
C CYS A 67 32.23 -24.32 -36.17
N ALA A 68 31.84 -23.13 -36.65
CA ALA A 68 31.21 -22.98 -37.96
C ALA A 68 32.23 -23.16 -39.11
N GLU A 69 33.48 -22.73 -38.90
CA GLU A 69 34.58 -22.86 -39.87
C GLU A 69 35.20 -24.26 -39.90
N ALA A 70 35.18 -24.97 -38.77
CA ALA A 70 35.70 -26.32 -38.60
C ALA A 70 34.68 -27.21 -37.85
N PRO A 71 33.59 -27.64 -38.52
CA PRO A 71 32.48 -28.35 -37.87
C PRO A 71 32.81 -29.80 -37.47
N ASP A 72 33.93 -30.34 -37.93
CA ASP A 72 34.45 -31.67 -37.62
C ASP A 72 35.53 -31.65 -36.52
N GLU A 73 35.88 -30.47 -36.00
CA GLU A 73 36.87 -30.34 -34.93
C GLU A 73 36.19 -30.33 -33.54
N PRO A 74 36.49 -31.30 -32.66
CA PRO A 74 35.76 -31.51 -31.41
C PRO A 74 36.08 -30.51 -30.29
N GLU A 75 37.29 -29.95 -30.23
CA GLU A 75 37.74 -29.13 -29.10
C GLU A 75 36.99 -27.80 -29.01
N GLY A 76 36.66 -27.17 -30.15
CA GLY A 76 35.82 -25.98 -30.18
C GLY A 76 34.46 -26.19 -29.49
N PHE A 77 33.81 -27.32 -29.79
CA PHE A 77 32.54 -27.68 -29.16
C PHE A 77 32.69 -28.01 -27.67
N TRP A 78 33.80 -28.64 -27.27
CA TRP A 78 34.08 -28.87 -25.86
C TRP A 78 34.27 -27.56 -25.08
N GLU A 79 35.04 -26.61 -25.61
CA GLU A 79 35.20 -25.29 -24.97
C GLU A 79 33.89 -24.51 -24.93
N LEU A 80 32.98 -24.68 -25.91
CA LEU A 80 31.61 -24.14 -25.84
C LEU A 80 30.81 -24.77 -24.69
N ALA A 81 30.90 -26.09 -24.50
CA ALA A 81 30.25 -26.76 -23.37
C ALA A 81 30.80 -26.25 -22.03
N LEU A 82 32.13 -26.03 -21.94
CA LEU A 82 32.76 -25.41 -20.76
C LEU A 82 32.30 -23.97 -20.54
N CYS A 83 32.14 -23.16 -21.59
CA CYS A 83 31.61 -21.79 -21.49
C CYS A 83 30.15 -21.78 -21.00
N ARG A 84 29.31 -22.68 -21.52
CA ARG A 84 27.92 -22.83 -21.08
C ARG A 84 27.83 -23.24 -19.61
N CYS A 85 28.73 -24.12 -19.17
CA CYS A 85 28.89 -24.51 -17.78
C CYS A 85 29.61 -23.46 -16.92
N GLY A 86 30.11 -22.38 -17.52
CA GLY A 86 30.86 -21.34 -16.82
C GLY A 86 32.15 -21.83 -16.17
N ILE A 87 32.82 -22.83 -16.75
CA ILE A 87 34.02 -23.42 -16.14
C ILE A 87 35.22 -22.50 -16.31
N VAL A 88 35.91 -22.22 -15.21
CA VAL A 88 37.21 -21.54 -15.15
C VAL A 88 38.15 -22.32 -14.23
N TYR A 89 39.46 -22.09 -14.34
CA TYR A 89 40.44 -22.80 -13.51
C TYR A 89 41.15 -21.87 -12.54
N GLU A 90 40.98 -22.10 -11.24
CA GLU A 90 41.51 -21.23 -10.18
C GLU A 90 42.35 -22.00 -9.19
N ASN A 91 43.29 -21.30 -8.57
CA ASN A 91 44.17 -21.86 -7.55
C ASN A 91 43.38 -22.25 -6.30
N ASP A 92 43.66 -23.44 -5.78
CA ASP A 92 43.17 -23.89 -4.48
C ASP A 92 44.03 -23.32 -3.35
N GLU A 93 43.69 -23.63 -2.10
CA GLU A 93 44.54 -23.38 -0.93
C GLU A 93 45.95 -23.96 -1.10
N SER A 94 46.09 -25.03 -1.88
CA SER A 94 47.36 -25.66 -2.24
C SER A 94 48.02 -25.10 -3.52
N ALA A 95 47.55 -23.97 -4.05
CA ALA A 95 47.98 -23.34 -5.31
C ALA A 95 47.83 -24.22 -6.58
N VAL A 96 47.09 -25.32 -6.49
CA VAL A 96 46.76 -26.18 -7.64
C VAL A 96 45.52 -25.62 -8.35
N LYS A 97 45.56 -25.51 -9.67
CA LYS A 97 44.40 -25.07 -10.46
C LYS A 97 43.36 -26.18 -10.55
N VAL A 98 42.14 -25.90 -10.11
CA VAL A 98 41.01 -26.84 -10.25
C VAL A 98 39.83 -26.15 -10.93
N PRO A 99 38.92 -26.92 -11.59
CA PRO A 99 37.75 -26.35 -12.23
C PRO A 99 36.78 -25.74 -11.21
N VAL A 100 36.29 -24.56 -11.55
CA VAL A 100 35.31 -23.78 -10.81
C VAL A 100 34.18 -23.46 -11.77
N CYS A 101 32.95 -23.69 -11.34
CA CYS A 101 31.78 -23.38 -12.14
C CYS A 101 31.27 -21.98 -11.75
N ARG A 102 31.14 -21.09 -12.74
CA ARG A 102 30.74 -19.67 -12.59
C ARG A 102 29.40 -19.38 -13.28
N ARG A 103 28.71 -20.40 -13.81
CA ARG A 103 27.33 -20.32 -14.31
C ARG A 103 26.50 -21.48 -13.76
N ALA A 104 25.32 -21.20 -13.20
CA ALA A 104 24.38 -22.25 -12.80
C ALA A 104 23.59 -22.73 -14.02
N SER A 105 23.88 -23.95 -14.45
CA SER A 105 23.02 -24.71 -15.36
C SER A 105 22.43 -25.88 -14.56
N ILE A 106 21.22 -26.31 -14.92
CA ILE A 106 20.55 -27.48 -14.30
C ILE A 106 20.78 -28.74 -15.17
N THR A 107 21.00 -28.55 -16.48
CA THR A 107 21.19 -29.64 -17.44
C THR A 107 22.56 -30.30 -17.25
N PRO A 108 22.64 -31.63 -17.03
CA PRO A 108 23.90 -32.36 -16.97
C PRO A 108 24.79 -32.05 -18.19
N VAL A 109 26.11 -31.96 -18.00
CA VAL A 109 27.05 -31.72 -19.12
C VAL A 109 26.88 -32.77 -20.20
N THR A 110 26.56 -34.00 -19.80
CA THR A 110 26.35 -35.12 -20.73
C THR A 110 25.16 -34.96 -21.68
N GLU A 111 24.24 -34.03 -21.40
CA GLU A 111 23.08 -33.72 -22.22
C GLU A 111 23.27 -32.45 -23.09
N ASP A 112 24.39 -31.73 -22.93
CA ASP A 112 24.66 -30.52 -23.70
C ASP A 112 24.93 -30.86 -25.18
N VAL A 113 24.28 -30.14 -26.10
CA VAL A 113 24.41 -30.37 -27.55
C VAL A 113 25.86 -30.24 -28.02
N ASN A 114 26.62 -29.30 -27.45
CA ASN A 114 28.02 -29.12 -27.79
C ASN A 114 28.89 -30.26 -27.23
N TYR A 115 28.59 -30.78 -26.03
CA TYR A 115 29.25 -31.98 -25.52
C TYR A 115 29.00 -33.19 -26.42
N LEU A 116 27.73 -33.43 -26.79
CA LEU A 116 27.37 -34.54 -27.67
C LEU A 116 28.05 -34.42 -29.04
N THR A 117 28.17 -33.20 -29.56
CA THR A 117 28.88 -32.92 -30.82
C THR A 117 30.37 -33.15 -30.70
N ALA A 118 31.01 -32.70 -29.61
CA ALA A 118 32.42 -32.97 -29.33
C ALA A 118 32.69 -34.48 -29.26
N ILE A 119 31.84 -35.25 -28.56
CA ILE A 119 31.96 -36.71 -28.49
C ILE A 119 31.78 -37.37 -29.86
N ALA A 120 30.92 -36.85 -30.72
CA ALA A 120 30.69 -37.43 -32.05
C ALA A 120 31.94 -37.37 -32.95
N TYR A 121 32.70 -36.28 -32.87
CA TYR A 121 33.88 -36.04 -33.71
C TYR A 121 35.23 -36.39 -33.05
N ALA A 122 35.24 -36.59 -31.73
CA ALA A 122 36.45 -36.87 -30.98
C ALA A 122 37.11 -38.24 -31.25
N THR A 123 38.45 -38.27 -31.15
CA THR A 123 39.23 -39.52 -31.05
C THR A 123 38.88 -40.27 -29.77
N ASP A 124 39.25 -41.55 -29.68
CA ASP A 124 38.98 -42.35 -28.48
C ASP A 124 39.71 -41.78 -27.25
N GLU A 125 40.90 -41.22 -27.45
CA GLU A 125 41.69 -40.55 -26.42
C GLU A 125 41.03 -39.25 -25.94
N GLN A 126 40.54 -38.41 -26.86
CA GLN A 126 39.82 -37.18 -26.55
C GLN A 126 38.50 -37.48 -25.83
N LYS A 127 37.71 -38.46 -26.31
CA LYS A 127 36.48 -38.92 -25.64
C LYS A 127 36.74 -39.33 -24.20
N ALA A 128 37.82 -40.07 -23.94
CA ALA A 128 38.16 -40.48 -22.58
C ALA A 128 38.50 -39.30 -21.65
N VAL A 129 39.00 -38.19 -22.19
CA VAL A 129 39.21 -36.95 -21.42
C VAL A 129 37.89 -36.21 -21.23
N TYR A 130 37.12 -35.99 -22.30
CA TYR A 130 35.82 -35.29 -22.23
C TYR A 130 34.84 -35.97 -21.28
N CYS A 131 34.67 -37.30 -21.37
CA CYS A 131 33.80 -38.04 -20.46
C CYS A 131 34.23 -37.90 -18.99
N ARG A 132 35.54 -37.92 -18.73
CA ARG A 132 36.09 -37.79 -17.37
C ARG A 132 35.88 -36.40 -16.81
N GLU A 133 36.17 -35.38 -17.60
CA GLU A 133 35.99 -33.98 -17.21
C GLU A 133 34.49 -33.65 -17.06
N ALA A 134 33.63 -34.11 -17.98
CA ALA A 134 32.18 -33.95 -17.87
C ALA A 134 31.63 -34.58 -16.59
N ALA A 135 32.04 -35.82 -16.27
CA ALA A 135 31.65 -36.47 -15.02
C ALA A 135 32.12 -35.71 -13.77
N ALA A 136 33.36 -35.20 -13.78
CA ALA A 136 33.89 -34.38 -12.68
C ALA A 136 33.11 -33.06 -12.53
N ILE A 137 32.77 -32.40 -13.65
CA ILE A 137 31.97 -31.18 -13.66
C ILE A 137 30.55 -31.46 -13.14
N ASP A 138 29.93 -32.56 -13.55
CA ASP A 138 28.59 -32.95 -13.08
C ASP A 138 28.60 -33.28 -11.58
N VAL A 139 29.65 -33.91 -11.06
CA VAL A 139 29.83 -34.10 -9.61
C VAL A 139 29.98 -32.77 -8.89
N LEU A 140 30.85 -31.87 -9.37
CA LEU A 140 31.01 -30.52 -8.79
C LEU A 140 29.70 -29.74 -8.77
N ARG A 141 28.90 -29.85 -9.85
CA ARG A 141 27.59 -29.21 -9.97
C ARG A 141 26.54 -29.87 -9.08
N ARG A 142 26.59 -31.19 -8.90
CA ARG A 142 25.69 -31.93 -8.00
C ARG A 142 25.99 -31.66 -6.54
N GLU A 143 27.26 -31.71 -6.12
CA GLU A 143 27.67 -31.33 -4.77
C GLU A 143 27.27 -29.88 -4.46
N PHE A 144 27.34 -29.00 -5.46
CA PHE A 144 26.79 -27.66 -5.34
C PHE A 144 25.27 -27.65 -5.20
N ALA A 145 24.55 -28.36 -6.08
CA ALA A 145 23.09 -28.48 -6.01
C ALA A 145 22.58 -29.14 -4.72
N GLU A 146 23.38 -30.01 -4.07
CA GLU A 146 23.10 -30.64 -2.79
C GLU A 146 23.45 -29.72 -1.60
N ARG A 147 24.53 -28.92 -1.68
CA ARG A 147 24.88 -27.91 -0.66
C ARG A 147 23.94 -26.71 -0.67
N VAL A 148 23.48 -26.27 -1.84
CA VAL A 148 22.36 -25.33 -2.03
C VAL A 148 21.01 -26.04 -1.88
N GLY A 149 21.02 -27.37 -1.95
CA GLY A 149 19.89 -28.30 -1.94
C GLY A 149 19.24 -28.49 -0.58
N ASN A 150 19.00 -27.39 0.12
CA ASN A 150 17.92 -27.29 1.08
C ASN A 150 17.09 -26.02 0.82
N GLY A 151 16.85 -25.67 -0.46
CA GLY A 151 15.68 -24.90 -0.85
C GLY A 151 15.57 -23.48 -0.28
N GLU A 152 16.70 -22.79 -0.04
CA GLU A 152 16.64 -21.35 0.20
C GLU A 152 16.25 -20.66 -1.11
N LYS A 153 14.95 -20.48 -1.29
CA LYS A 153 14.43 -19.52 -2.24
C LYS A 153 14.69 -18.14 -1.64
N TYR A 154 15.38 -17.32 -2.43
CA TYR A 154 15.43 -15.90 -2.17
C TYR A 154 14.26 -15.26 -2.89
N ASP A 155 13.62 -14.30 -2.26
CA ASP A 155 12.62 -13.45 -2.90
C ASP A 155 13.34 -12.39 -3.74
N VAL A 156 14.54 -11.97 -3.30
CA VAL A 156 15.30 -10.88 -3.93
C VAL A 156 16.79 -11.23 -4.04
N PHE A 157 17.39 -10.94 -5.19
CA PHE A 157 18.84 -10.91 -5.40
C PHE A 157 19.32 -9.47 -5.61
N LEU A 158 20.37 -9.06 -4.90
CA LEU A 158 21.00 -7.74 -5.03
C LEU A 158 22.36 -7.85 -5.72
N CYS A 159 22.49 -7.15 -6.84
CA CYS A 159 23.73 -6.93 -7.59
C CYS A 159 24.22 -5.50 -7.30
N SER A 160 25.47 -5.32 -6.85
CA SER A 160 26.04 -4.00 -6.56
C SER A 160 27.41 -3.79 -7.19
N GLY A 161 27.70 -2.55 -7.54
CA GLY A 161 29.06 -2.12 -7.89
C GLY A 161 30.02 -2.26 -6.69
N SER A 162 31.31 -2.13 -6.97
CA SER A 162 32.37 -2.31 -5.96
C SER A 162 32.70 -1.05 -5.15
N SER A 163 32.16 0.13 -5.52
CA SER A 163 32.41 1.38 -4.83
C SER A 163 31.82 1.39 -3.40
N GLU A 164 32.49 2.03 -2.45
CA GLU A 164 32.02 2.09 -1.04
C GLU A 164 30.62 2.72 -0.93
N LYS A 165 30.32 3.72 -1.77
CA LYS A 165 29.01 4.37 -1.85
C LYS A 165 27.94 3.37 -2.30
N CYS A 166 28.18 2.64 -3.38
CA CYS A 166 27.25 1.63 -3.92
C CYS A 166 27.01 0.50 -2.91
N VAL A 167 28.07 -0.01 -2.29
CA VAL A 167 27.99 -1.05 -1.24
C VAL A 167 27.19 -0.56 -0.04
N GLY A 168 27.42 0.69 0.40
CA GLY A 168 26.68 1.30 1.50
C GLY A 168 25.19 1.43 1.22
N ILE A 169 24.81 1.91 0.03
CA ILE A 169 23.41 2.02 -0.39
C ILE A 169 22.76 0.63 -0.54
N THR A 170 23.44 -0.31 -1.20
CA THR A 170 22.94 -1.67 -1.36
C THR A 170 22.73 -2.36 -0.01
N SER A 171 23.62 -2.12 0.95
CA SER A 171 23.46 -2.64 2.31
C SER A 171 22.22 -2.09 3.01
N GLN A 172 21.88 -0.82 2.80
CA GLN A 172 20.65 -0.23 3.35
C GLN A 172 19.40 -0.84 2.69
N ILE A 173 19.42 -1.00 1.37
CA ILE A 173 18.35 -1.68 0.62
C ILE A 173 18.16 -3.11 1.13
N TYR A 174 19.26 -3.84 1.33
CA TYR A 174 19.25 -5.18 1.90
C TYR A 174 18.57 -5.22 3.27
N ASP A 175 19.01 -4.36 4.19
CA ASP A 175 18.52 -4.35 5.57
C ASP A 175 17.01 -4.04 5.61
N GLN A 176 16.55 -3.06 4.81
CA GLN A 176 15.13 -2.71 4.72
C GLN A 176 14.26 -3.81 4.08
N LEU A 177 14.75 -4.49 3.05
CA LEU A 177 14.01 -5.61 2.46
C LEU A 177 13.90 -6.79 3.43
N CYS A 178 14.95 -7.06 4.21
CA CYS A 178 14.93 -8.07 5.26
C CYS A 178 13.95 -7.70 6.39
N GLU A 179 13.92 -6.42 6.82
CA GLU A 179 12.95 -5.91 7.81
C GLU A 179 11.49 -6.07 7.33
N GLU A 180 11.26 -5.96 6.03
CA GLU A 180 9.95 -6.16 5.41
C GLU A 180 9.55 -7.64 5.23
N GLY A 181 10.43 -8.57 5.62
CA GLY A 181 10.21 -10.00 5.68
C GLY A 181 10.68 -10.78 4.46
N PHE A 182 11.41 -10.16 3.53
CA PHE A 182 11.92 -10.84 2.34
C PHE A 182 13.19 -11.65 2.64
N SER A 183 13.30 -12.82 2.00
CA SER A 183 14.53 -13.58 1.88
C SER A 183 15.42 -12.93 0.82
N VAL A 184 16.48 -12.22 1.24
CA VAL A 184 17.34 -11.46 0.32
C VAL A 184 18.73 -12.09 0.22
N PHE A 185 19.20 -12.30 -1.01
CA PHE A 185 20.59 -12.65 -1.27
C PHE A 185 21.39 -11.40 -1.65
N TYR A 186 22.44 -11.12 -0.88
CA TYR A 186 23.43 -10.10 -1.19
C TYR A 186 24.82 -10.63 -0.85
N ALA A 187 25.68 -10.81 -1.85
CA ALA A 187 26.92 -11.56 -1.72
C ALA A 187 27.79 -11.14 -0.51
N PRO A 188 28.05 -9.84 -0.24
CA PRO A 188 28.84 -9.41 0.92
C PRO A 188 28.25 -9.78 2.28
N LYS A 189 26.91 -9.93 2.39
CA LYS A 189 26.25 -10.32 3.65
C LYS A 189 25.91 -11.80 3.72
N SER A 190 25.46 -12.40 2.62
CA SER A 190 25.01 -13.80 2.54
C SER A 190 26.17 -14.81 2.45
N LEU A 191 27.37 -14.40 2.02
CA LEU A 191 28.52 -15.29 1.85
C LEU A 191 29.59 -15.15 2.94
N ASN A 192 29.26 -14.57 4.10
CA ASN A 192 30.23 -14.17 5.14
C ASN A 192 31.19 -15.28 5.63
N GLU A 193 30.85 -16.56 5.46
CA GLU A 193 31.71 -17.72 5.80
C GLU A 193 32.17 -18.54 4.59
N VAL A 194 31.70 -18.22 3.37
CA VAL A 194 31.99 -18.94 2.13
C VAL A 194 32.88 -18.08 1.23
N ARG A 195 34.20 -18.19 1.38
CA ARG A 195 35.16 -17.47 0.51
C ARG A 195 35.52 -18.31 -0.72
N GLY A 196 35.71 -17.65 -1.87
CA GLY A 196 36.26 -18.27 -3.09
C GLY A 196 35.24 -19.03 -3.96
N ARG A 197 35.64 -20.19 -4.48
CA ARG A 197 34.98 -20.98 -5.56
C ARG A 197 33.50 -21.26 -5.38
N ALA A 198 33.06 -21.43 -4.14
CA ALA A 198 31.66 -21.73 -3.85
C ALA A 198 30.77 -20.48 -3.93
N GLY A 199 31.32 -19.27 -3.68
CA GLY A 199 30.56 -18.02 -3.62
C GLY A 199 29.86 -17.65 -4.94
N GLU A 200 30.54 -17.79 -6.09
CA GLU A 200 29.89 -17.55 -7.39
C GLU A 200 28.81 -18.56 -7.68
N LEU A 201 29.00 -19.82 -7.30
CA LEU A 201 27.94 -20.79 -7.49
C LEU A 201 26.68 -20.38 -6.71
N TYR A 202 26.81 -19.94 -5.45
CA TYR A 202 25.69 -19.39 -4.66
C TYR A 202 25.06 -18.17 -5.31
N ILE A 203 25.86 -17.22 -5.82
CA ILE A 203 25.36 -16.07 -6.59
C ILE A 203 24.51 -16.54 -7.77
N ASN A 204 24.94 -17.58 -8.48
CA ASN A 204 24.22 -18.10 -9.64
C ASN A 204 22.93 -18.82 -9.29
N ALA A 205 22.96 -19.61 -8.21
CA ALA A 205 21.75 -20.21 -7.68
C ALA A 205 20.78 -19.12 -7.25
N ALA A 206 21.24 -18.10 -6.53
CA ALA A 206 20.43 -16.98 -6.09
C ALA A 206 19.82 -16.21 -7.26
N ILE A 207 20.57 -15.88 -8.33
CA ILE A 207 20.01 -15.23 -9.54
C ILE A 207 18.93 -16.11 -10.19
N ASN A 208 19.16 -17.42 -10.26
CA ASN A 208 18.21 -18.34 -10.89
C ASN A 208 16.98 -18.60 -10.01
N SER A 209 17.13 -18.65 -8.68
CA SER A 209 16.03 -18.90 -7.74
C SER A 209 15.25 -17.64 -7.38
N ALA A 210 15.92 -16.48 -7.38
CA ALA A 210 15.34 -15.24 -6.92
C ALA A 210 14.21 -14.81 -7.83
N GLU A 211 13.15 -14.31 -7.20
CA GLU A 211 12.07 -13.72 -7.93
C GLU A 211 12.56 -12.34 -8.43
N ALA A 212 12.73 -11.36 -7.55
CA ALA A 212 13.21 -10.05 -7.96
C ALA A 212 14.75 -9.99 -8.07
N LEU A 213 15.23 -9.33 -9.11
CA LEU A 213 16.64 -9.05 -9.36
C LEU A 213 16.83 -7.53 -9.36
N LEU A 214 17.61 -7.01 -8.42
CA LEU A 214 17.91 -5.58 -8.33
C LEU A 214 19.37 -5.35 -8.71
N VAL A 215 19.60 -4.44 -9.65
CA VAL A 215 20.93 -3.96 -10.05
C VAL A 215 21.11 -2.56 -9.49
N VAL A 216 22.01 -2.38 -8.54
CA VAL A 216 22.26 -1.11 -7.86
C VAL A 216 23.56 -0.49 -8.40
N CYS A 217 23.47 0.71 -8.98
CA CYS A 217 24.61 1.48 -9.49
C CYS A 217 24.58 2.91 -8.95
N THR A 218 25.77 3.44 -8.64
CA THR A 218 25.91 4.83 -8.19
C THR A 218 26.86 5.65 -9.07
N ASP A 219 27.52 5.00 -10.02
CA ASP A 219 28.38 5.60 -11.03
C ASP A 219 28.11 4.86 -12.37
N SER A 220 28.18 5.58 -13.49
CA SER A 220 28.04 4.96 -14.81
C SER A 220 29.19 4.00 -15.12
N GLU A 221 30.38 4.24 -14.55
CA GLU A 221 31.53 3.36 -14.71
C GLU A 221 31.32 1.98 -14.06
N ASP A 222 30.44 1.87 -13.04
CA ASP A 222 30.14 0.61 -12.36
C ASP A 222 29.58 -0.44 -13.34
N PHE A 223 28.79 -0.02 -14.35
CA PHE A 223 28.23 -0.94 -15.34
C PHE A 223 29.28 -1.63 -16.22
N ALA A 224 30.43 -0.98 -16.41
CA ALA A 224 31.53 -1.49 -17.22
C ALA A 224 32.52 -2.35 -16.42
N GLU A 225 32.44 -2.35 -15.08
CA GLU A 225 33.28 -3.17 -14.21
C GLU A 225 33.08 -4.67 -14.55
N PRO A 226 34.14 -5.45 -14.81
CA PRO A 226 34.00 -6.83 -15.29
C PRO A 226 33.12 -7.74 -14.42
N HIS A 227 33.20 -7.58 -13.09
CA HIS A 227 32.42 -8.37 -12.15
C HIS A 227 30.94 -7.97 -12.17
N MET A 228 30.66 -6.68 -12.07
CA MET A 228 29.32 -6.11 -12.14
C MET A 228 28.65 -6.44 -13.47
N LYS A 229 29.38 -6.28 -14.59
CA LYS A 229 28.96 -6.67 -15.93
C LYS A 229 28.61 -8.14 -16.05
N SER A 230 29.41 -9.02 -15.46
CA SER A 230 29.10 -10.44 -15.44
C SER A 230 27.81 -10.74 -14.67
N GLN A 231 27.57 -10.08 -13.52
CA GLN A 231 26.37 -10.31 -12.72
C GLN A 231 25.10 -9.74 -13.36
N TRP A 232 25.10 -8.46 -13.76
CA TRP A 232 23.89 -7.84 -14.32
C TRP A 232 23.51 -8.45 -15.67
N SER A 233 24.48 -8.87 -16.50
CA SER A 233 24.18 -9.54 -17.78
C SER A 233 23.49 -10.89 -17.56
N ARG A 234 23.85 -11.59 -16.47
CA ARG A 234 23.21 -12.83 -16.06
C ARG A 234 21.83 -12.60 -15.46
N CYS A 235 21.60 -11.51 -14.74
CA CYS A 235 20.26 -11.10 -14.32
C CYS A 235 19.36 -10.84 -15.53
N ALA A 236 19.83 -10.05 -16.51
CA ALA A 236 19.12 -9.80 -17.76
C ALA A 236 18.83 -11.11 -18.52
N SER A 237 19.81 -12.01 -18.61
CA SER A 237 19.63 -13.33 -19.22
C SER A 237 18.59 -14.18 -18.48
N ALA A 238 18.54 -14.14 -17.15
CA ALA A 238 17.57 -14.87 -16.35
C ALA A 238 16.15 -14.38 -16.64
N VAL A 239 15.94 -13.07 -16.76
CA VAL A 239 14.61 -12.49 -17.08
C VAL A 239 14.19 -12.76 -18.52
N ARG A 240 15.12 -12.76 -19.48
CA ARG A 240 14.82 -13.17 -20.86
C ARG A 240 14.37 -14.64 -20.95
N LYS A 241 14.85 -15.51 -20.05
CA LYS A 241 14.47 -16.93 -20.00
C LYS A 241 13.17 -17.17 -19.25
N ASP A 242 12.90 -16.36 -18.23
CA ASP A 242 11.74 -16.43 -17.37
C ASP A 242 11.14 -15.03 -17.24
N SER A 243 10.14 -14.73 -18.08
CA SER A 243 9.49 -13.41 -18.14
C SER A 243 8.70 -13.06 -16.89
N GLU A 244 8.47 -14.02 -16.00
CA GLU A 244 7.92 -13.71 -14.69
C GLU A 244 8.94 -12.93 -13.86
N LYS A 245 10.25 -13.08 -14.13
CA LYS A 245 11.32 -12.38 -13.39
C LYS A 245 11.22 -10.86 -13.44
N LEU A 246 11.23 -10.25 -12.26
CA LEU A 246 11.27 -8.81 -12.09
C LEU A 246 12.73 -8.35 -12.08
N LEU A 247 13.12 -7.49 -13.02
CA LEU A 247 14.41 -6.81 -13.03
C LEU A 247 14.20 -5.32 -12.78
N ILE A 248 14.88 -4.78 -11.76
CA ILE A 248 14.87 -3.35 -11.43
C ILE A 248 16.31 -2.84 -11.42
N THR A 249 16.59 -1.82 -12.23
CA THR A 249 17.86 -1.09 -12.22
C THR A 249 17.70 0.13 -11.31
N CYS A 250 18.34 0.10 -10.15
CA CYS A 250 18.34 1.16 -9.16
C CYS A 250 19.58 2.03 -9.37
N ILE A 251 19.40 3.31 -9.69
CA ILE A 251 20.48 4.25 -9.99
C ILE A 251 20.50 5.41 -8.98
N SER A 252 21.67 5.96 -8.71
CA SER A 252 21.86 7.25 -8.02
C SER A 252 22.92 8.03 -8.78
N GLU A 253 22.64 9.29 -9.10
CA GLU A 253 23.55 10.19 -9.85
C GLU A 253 23.97 9.70 -11.26
N VAL A 254 23.32 8.67 -11.81
CA VAL A 254 23.56 8.16 -13.17
C VAL A 254 22.45 8.62 -14.09
N SER A 255 22.80 9.03 -15.31
CA SER A 255 21.81 9.43 -16.31
C SER A 255 21.23 8.21 -17.05
N GLU A 256 19.97 8.27 -17.47
CA GLU A 256 19.31 7.15 -18.17
C GLU A 256 20.05 6.72 -19.45
N GLY A 257 20.75 7.64 -20.11
CA GLY A 257 21.53 7.36 -21.32
C GLY A 257 22.84 6.60 -21.08
N ASP A 258 23.29 6.51 -19.82
CA ASP A 258 24.50 5.77 -19.44
C ASP A 258 24.19 4.32 -19.03
N ILE A 259 22.91 3.95 -18.97
CA ILE A 259 22.48 2.59 -18.65
C ILE A 259 22.68 1.69 -19.88
N PRO A 260 23.28 0.50 -19.72
CA PRO A 260 23.38 -0.48 -20.81
C PRO A 260 22.01 -0.76 -21.45
N GLU A 261 21.99 -0.87 -22.78
CA GLU A 261 20.76 -1.11 -23.57
C GLU A 261 20.03 -2.38 -23.09
N GLU A 262 20.79 -3.39 -22.65
CA GLU A 262 20.24 -4.64 -22.13
C GLU A 262 19.49 -4.50 -20.80
N LEU A 263 19.70 -3.39 -20.08
CA LEU A 263 19.03 -3.06 -18.82
C LEU A 263 17.98 -1.96 -19.00
N SER A 264 18.11 -1.11 -20.02
CA SER A 264 17.18 0.01 -20.29
C SER A 264 15.77 -0.46 -20.68
N ASP A 265 15.64 -1.68 -21.18
CA ASP A 265 14.33 -2.29 -21.50
C ASP A 265 13.51 -2.66 -20.24
N TYR A 266 14.12 -2.61 -19.06
CA TYR A 266 13.51 -2.99 -17.79
C TYR A 266 13.25 -1.78 -16.88
N SER A 267 12.65 -2.02 -15.71
CA SER A 267 12.28 -0.92 -14.80
C SER A 267 13.53 -0.23 -14.25
N VAL A 268 13.67 1.07 -14.50
CA VAL A 268 14.73 1.91 -13.95
C VAL A 268 14.16 2.80 -12.84
N MET A 269 14.86 2.91 -11.71
CA MET A 269 14.43 3.68 -10.55
C MET A 269 15.57 4.50 -9.96
N ASP A 270 15.26 5.76 -9.66
CA ASP A 270 16.17 6.64 -8.93
C ASP A 270 16.04 6.41 -7.42
N ILE A 271 17.16 6.06 -6.79
CA ILE A 271 17.27 5.77 -5.36
C ILE A 271 17.02 7.03 -4.51
N GLU A 272 17.30 8.22 -5.05
CA GLU A 272 17.16 9.50 -4.34
C GLU A 272 15.70 9.99 -4.32
N LYS A 273 14.82 9.37 -5.11
CA LYS A 273 13.42 9.72 -5.17
C LYS A 273 12.70 9.32 -3.87
N LEU A 274 11.94 10.26 -3.30
CA LEU A 274 11.07 10.00 -2.14
C LEU A 274 10.12 8.83 -2.46
N GLY A 275 10.06 7.85 -1.54
CA GLY A 275 9.25 6.65 -1.70
C GLY A 275 9.90 5.53 -2.53
N PHE A 276 11.16 5.66 -2.97
CA PHE A 276 11.89 4.63 -3.73
C PHE A 276 11.72 3.22 -3.14
N MET A 277 12.01 3.07 -1.84
CA MET A 277 11.94 1.75 -1.18
C MET A 277 10.51 1.21 -1.09
N ALA A 278 9.52 2.08 -0.87
CA ALA A 278 8.11 1.67 -0.85
C ALA A 278 7.67 1.15 -2.23
N GLU A 279 8.14 1.79 -3.30
CA GLU A 279 7.86 1.38 -4.67
C GLU A 279 8.58 0.07 -5.04
N VAL A 280 9.85 -0.09 -4.65
CA VAL A 280 10.60 -1.35 -4.80
C VAL A 280 9.87 -2.50 -4.11
N ILE A 281 9.47 -2.31 -2.85
CA ILE A 281 8.70 -3.31 -2.08
C ILE A 281 7.37 -3.64 -2.78
N ARG A 282 6.67 -2.63 -3.30
CA ARG A 282 5.41 -2.80 -4.04
C ARG A 282 5.61 -3.66 -5.29
N LEU A 283 6.65 -3.40 -6.07
CA LEU A 283 6.93 -4.15 -7.29
C LEU A 283 7.26 -5.62 -6.99
N ILE A 284 8.06 -5.87 -5.94
CA ILE A 284 8.41 -7.24 -5.51
C ILE A 284 7.13 -7.99 -5.08
N ARG A 285 6.29 -7.41 -4.21
CA ARG A 285 5.04 -8.05 -3.74
C ARG A 285 4.00 -8.28 -4.82
N ARG A 286 3.91 -7.38 -5.81
CA ARG A 286 2.96 -7.52 -6.93
C ARG A 286 3.16 -8.84 -7.68
N ARG A 287 4.36 -9.40 -7.62
CA ARG A 287 4.70 -10.64 -8.30
C ARG A 287 4.34 -11.90 -7.50
N ASP A 288 4.47 -11.89 -6.18
CA ASP A 288 4.05 -13.02 -5.33
C ASP A 288 2.57 -13.42 -5.59
N SER A 289 1.77 -12.48 -6.09
CA SER A 289 0.37 -12.64 -6.49
C SER A 289 0.13 -13.14 -7.93
N GLY A 290 1.14 -13.66 -8.63
CA GLY A 290 1.05 -14.12 -10.02
C GLY A 290 0.28 -15.43 -10.23
N HIS A 291 -1.05 -15.44 -10.05
CA HIS A 291 -2.06 -16.24 -10.76
C HIS A 291 -3.46 -15.83 -10.29
N SER A 292 -3.88 -14.61 -10.61
CA SER A 292 -5.22 -14.35 -11.15
C SER A 292 -5.34 -12.88 -11.49
N ALA A 293 -5.78 -12.60 -12.71
CA ALA A 293 -6.68 -11.48 -12.88
C ALA A 293 -7.95 -11.79 -12.07
N SER A 294 -7.91 -11.45 -10.78
CA SER A 294 -9.08 -11.18 -9.98
C SER A 294 -8.76 -9.92 -9.21
N VAL A 295 -9.40 -8.84 -9.64
CA VAL A 295 -9.99 -7.82 -8.78
C VAL A 295 -10.25 -8.38 -7.37
N ARG A 296 -9.92 -7.59 -6.34
CA ARG A 296 -10.00 -7.85 -4.88
C ARG A 296 -8.67 -8.28 -4.25
N ASN A 297 -7.81 -7.30 -4.00
CA ASN A 297 -7.33 -7.00 -2.65
C ASN A 297 -6.36 -5.83 -2.76
N ALA A 298 -6.80 -4.67 -2.25
CA ALA A 298 -5.88 -3.58 -1.95
C ALA A 298 -4.75 -4.10 -1.05
N PRO A 299 -3.55 -3.48 -1.06
CA PRO A 299 -2.41 -3.98 -0.29
C PRO A 299 -2.80 -4.03 1.19
N GLU A 300 -2.95 -5.24 1.76
CA GLU A 300 -3.42 -5.43 3.15
C GLU A 300 -2.60 -4.62 4.15
N LYS A 301 -1.31 -4.39 3.88
CA LYS A 301 -0.45 -3.51 4.67
C LYS A 301 -0.86 -2.04 4.63
N LEU A 302 -1.30 -1.52 3.47
CA LEU A 302 -1.81 -0.15 3.36
C LEU A 302 -3.16 -0.01 4.05
N ILE A 303 -4.07 -0.97 3.87
CA ILE A 303 -5.35 -1.01 4.60
C ILE A 303 -5.08 -1.04 6.12
N ARG A 304 -4.11 -1.85 6.56
CA ARG A 304 -3.73 -1.90 7.97
C ARG A 304 -3.18 -0.57 8.48
N ARG A 305 -2.31 0.11 7.72
CA ARG A 305 -1.78 1.43 8.09
C ARG A 305 -2.87 2.50 8.13
N MET A 306 -3.73 2.54 7.12
CA MET A 306 -4.92 3.39 7.09
C MET A 306 -5.80 3.19 8.34
N ASN A 307 -6.06 1.93 8.73
CA ASN A 307 -6.81 1.62 9.95
C ASN A 307 -6.08 2.03 11.23
N ILE A 308 -4.74 2.01 11.25
CA ILE A 308 -3.94 2.52 12.38
C ILE A 308 -4.07 4.04 12.47
N PHE A 309 -3.93 4.78 11.36
CA PHE A 309 -4.11 6.23 11.36
C PHE A 309 -5.52 6.64 11.78
N LEU A 310 -6.55 5.92 11.31
CA LEU A 310 -7.91 6.10 11.81
C LEU A 310 -8.00 5.88 13.32
N ALA A 311 -7.41 4.80 13.84
CA ALA A 311 -7.43 4.49 15.27
C ALA A 311 -6.69 5.53 16.12
N ASP A 312 -5.63 6.13 15.58
CA ASP A 312 -4.78 7.12 16.23
C ASP A 312 -5.30 8.57 16.08
N GLU A 313 -6.50 8.76 15.50
CA GLU A 313 -7.13 10.08 15.23
C GLU A 313 -6.33 10.97 14.25
N ASP A 314 -5.43 10.37 13.47
CA ASP A 314 -4.69 11.03 12.39
C ASP A 314 -5.49 10.94 11.08
N PHE A 315 -6.61 11.67 11.04
CA PHE A 315 -7.58 11.59 9.94
C PHE A 315 -7.03 12.10 8.60
N GLU A 316 -6.10 13.07 8.62
CA GLU A 316 -5.46 13.58 7.41
C GLU A 316 -4.56 12.52 6.78
N ALA A 317 -3.73 11.84 7.58
CA ALA A 317 -2.93 10.71 7.10
C ALA A 317 -3.82 9.53 6.67
N ALA A 318 -4.92 9.25 7.39
CA ALA A 318 -5.87 8.22 7.00
C ALA A 318 -6.48 8.50 5.61
N GLU A 319 -6.87 9.75 5.33
CA GLU A 319 -7.43 10.16 4.04
C GLU A 319 -6.39 10.07 2.90
N GLU A 320 -5.15 10.48 3.13
CA GLU A 320 -4.05 10.34 2.16
C GLU A 320 -3.83 8.86 1.79
N TYR A 321 -3.78 7.99 2.79
CA TYR A 321 -3.65 6.55 2.56
C TYR A 321 -4.87 5.96 1.85
N CYS A 322 -6.08 6.45 2.10
CA CYS A 322 -7.25 6.07 1.31
C CYS A 322 -7.06 6.43 -0.17
N GLY A 323 -6.53 7.62 -0.48
CA GLY A 323 -6.18 8.03 -1.85
C GLY A 323 -5.20 7.08 -2.52
N ILE A 324 -4.09 6.76 -1.85
CA ILE A 324 -3.08 5.81 -2.35
C ILE A 324 -3.69 4.43 -2.61
N ILE A 325 -4.54 3.95 -1.71
CA ILE A 325 -5.21 2.66 -1.87
C ILE A 325 -6.18 2.69 -3.06
N LEU A 326 -6.94 3.77 -3.23
CA LEU A 326 -7.91 3.91 -4.32
C LEU A 326 -7.25 4.11 -5.69
N ASP A 327 -6.09 4.77 -5.74
CA ASP A 327 -5.27 4.86 -6.97
C ASP A 327 -4.76 3.48 -7.39
N ALA A 328 -4.40 2.63 -6.42
CA ALA A 328 -3.92 1.27 -6.66
C ALA A 328 -5.05 0.25 -6.90
N SER A 329 -6.19 0.42 -6.23
CA SER A 329 -7.36 -0.46 -6.27
C SER A 329 -8.63 0.38 -6.19
N PRO A 330 -9.13 0.89 -7.34
CA PRO A 330 -10.29 1.79 -7.39
C PRO A 330 -11.59 1.21 -6.84
N GLU A 331 -11.67 -0.12 -6.69
CA GLU A 331 -12.82 -0.88 -6.17
C GLU A 331 -12.59 -1.35 -4.72
N CYS A 332 -11.62 -0.78 -4.00
CA CYS A 332 -11.37 -1.12 -2.60
C CYS A 332 -12.45 -0.52 -1.69
N TRP A 333 -13.41 -1.34 -1.25
CA TRP A 333 -14.48 -0.88 -0.36
C TRP A 333 -13.96 -0.35 0.98
N GLN A 334 -12.90 -0.97 1.53
CA GLN A 334 -12.33 -0.57 2.82
C GLN A 334 -11.82 0.87 2.79
N ALA A 335 -11.19 1.29 1.70
CA ALA A 335 -10.66 2.64 1.56
C ALA A 335 -11.77 3.68 1.38
N TYR A 336 -12.84 3.36 0.64
CA TYR A 336 -14.01 4.24 0.56
C TYR A 336 -14.69 4.40 1.91
N TRP A 337 -14.86 3.31 2.66
CA TRP A 337 -15.47 3.37 3.99
C TRP A 337 -14.60 4.11 5.00
N ALA A 338 -13.30 3.81 5.03
CA ALA A 338 -12.33 4.50 5.88
C ALA A 338 -12.26 6.01 5.59
N ARG A 339 -12.33 6.41 4.31
CA ARG A 339 -12.40 7.84 3.94
C ARG A 339 -13.66 8.51 4.47
N PHE A 340 -14.80 7.81 4.46
CA PHE A 340 -16.02 8.30 5.09
C PHE A 340 -15.87 8.44 6.61
N LEU A 341 -15.23 7.48 7.29
CA LEU A 341 -14.96 7.58 8.73
C LEU A 341 -14.02 8.74 9.06
N ALA A 342 -12.92 8.88 8.32
CA ALA A 342 -11.92 9.94 8.51
C ALA A 342 -12.53 11.34 8.36
N TYR A 343 -13.32 11.55 7.29
CA TYR A 343 -13.98 12.84 7.04
C TYR A 343 -14.92 13.26 8.18
N ASN A 344 -15.48 12.29 8.90
CA ASN A 344 -16.39 12.51 10.02
C ASN A 344 -15.72 12.32 11.39
N GLY A 345 -14.39 12.31 11.46
CA GLY A 345 -13.64 12.19 12.72
C GLY A 345 -13.88 10.89 13.48
N CYS A 346 -14.27 9.82 12.80
CA CYS A 346 -14.57 8.52 13.39
C CYS A 346 -13.36 7.58 13.28
N ARG A 347 -12.94 6.96 14.39
CA ARG A 347 -11.80 6.02 14.40
C ARG A 347 -12.19 4.63 13.89
N ASN A 348 -13.46 4.26 14.06
CA ASN A 348 -14.00 2.96 13.70
C ASN A 348 -15.53 3.03 13.55
N ASN A 349 -16.13 1.92 13.12
CA ASN A 349 -17.58 1.81 12.90
C ASN A 349 -18.44 2.11 14.15
N GLY A 350 -17.91 1.89 15.35
CA GLY A 350 -18.60 2.17 16.60
C GLY A 350 -18.73 3.67 16.88
N ASP A 351 -17.76 4.47 16.44
CA ASP A 351 -17.77 5.92 16.65
C ASP A 351 -18.92 6.60 15.88
N LEU A 352 -19.39 6.00 14.78
CA LEU A 352 -20.57 6.48 14.04
C LEU A 352 -21.84 6.49 14.89
N LEU A 353 -21.92 5.65 15.93
CA LEU A 353 -23.07 5.54 16.81
C LEU A 353 -22.90 6.37 18.09
N LEU A 354 -21.85 7.19 18.20
CA LEU A 354 -21.72 8.15 19.28
C LEU A 354 -22.79 9.23 19.14
N GLU A 355 -23.39 9.60 20.27
CA GLU A 355 -24.48 10.57 20.36
C GLU A 355 -24.13 11.88 19.65
N GLU A 356 -22.93 12.42 19.87
CA GLU A 356 -22.43 13.65 19.22
C GLU A 356 -22.41 13.54 17.69
N VAL A 357 -21.94 12.41 17.14
CA VAL A 357 -21.86 12.19 15.70
C VAL A 357 -23.26 12.08 15.11
N VAL A 358 -24.12 11.26 15.73
CA VAL A 358 -25.51 11.05 15.31
C VAL A 358 -26.30 12.36 15.36
N GLU A 359 -26.14 13.15 16.43
CA GLU A 359 -26.79 14.45 16.59
C GLU A 359 -26.31 15.48 15.56
N SER A 360 -25.04 15.46 15.18
CA SER A 360 -24.52 16.31 14.12
C SER A 360 -25.23 16.00 12.79
N PHE A 361 -25.27 14.72 12.39
CA PHE A 361 -25.96 14.32 11.17
C PHE A 361 -27.46 14.59 11.20
N ALA A 362 -28.12 14.39 12.35
CA ALA A 362 -29.53 14.73 12.51
C ALA A 362 -29.76 16.24 12.35
N SER A 363 -28.87 17.07 12.88
CA SER A 363 -28.94 18.54 12.71
C SER A 363 -28.76 18.94 11.26
N ASP A 364 -27.75 18.39 10.58
CA ASP A 364 -27.48 18.66 9.17
C ASP A 364 -28.67 18.24 8.30
N TYR A 365 -29.28 17.08 8.61
CA TYR A 365 -30.49 16.63 7.95
C TYR A 365 -31.64 17.61 8.12
N ILE A 366 -31.93 18.02 9.36
CA ILE A 366 -33.01 18.97 9.67
C ILE A 366 -32.78 20.32 8.99
N GLU A 367 -31.52 20.78 8.92
CA GLU A 367 -31.19 22.03 8.24
C GLU A 367 -31.48 21.97 6.73
N HIS A 368 -31.19 20.84 6.08
CA HIS A 368 -31.35 20.70 4.63
C HIS A 368 -32.77 20.27 4.20
N PHE A 369 -33.44 19.43 5.00
CA PHE A 369 -34.68 18.76 4.63
C PHE A 369 -35.83 18.96 5.64
N GLY A 370 -35.55 19.58 6.79
CA GLY A 370 -36.52 19.68 7.88
C GLY A 370 -36.80 18.34 8.56
N TYR A 371 -38.02 18.19 9.09
CA TYR A 371 -38.49 16.96 9.74
C TYR A 371 -39.18 15.99 8.76
N ASP A 372 -38.81 16.02 7.47
CA ASP A 372 -39.38 15.14 6.46
C ASP A 372 -38.68 13.77 6.48
N PHE A 373 -39.09 12.86 7.37
CA PHE A 373 -38.53 11.51 7.53
C PHE A 373 -39.59 10.41 7.61
N ALA A 374 -40.85 10.73 7.30
CA ALA A 374 -41.99 9.83 7.48
C ALA A 374 -41.99 8.62 6.54
N GLU A 375 -41.42 8.77 5.35
CA GLU A 375 -41.24 7.68 4.39
C GLU A 375 -39.79 7.19 4.40
N ASP A 376 -39.59 5.93 4.81
CA ASP A 376 -38.26 5.31 4.97
C ASP A 376 -37.40 5.42 3.69
N ASP A 377 -38.00 5.20 2.52
CA ASP A 377 -37.30 5.26 1.23
C ASP A 377 -36.81 6.68 0.90
N VAL A 378 -37.61 7.70 1.25
CA VAL A 378 -37.28 9.11 1.01
C VAL A 378 -36.18 9.57 1.97
N PHE A 379 -36.34 9.26 3.25
CA PHE A 379 -35.33 9.55 4.28
C PHE A 379 -33.98 8.92 3.93
N GLY A 380 -33.98 7.63 3.58
CA GLY A 380 -32.76 6.92 3.20
C GLY A 380 -32.06 7.55 1.99
N ALA A 381 -32.81 7.96 0.97
CA ALA A 381 -32.24 8.62 -0.21
C ALA A 381 -31.66 10.01 0.10
N GLN A 382 -32.37 10.82 0.90
CA GLN A 382 -31.92 12.15 1.33
C GLN A 382 -30.68 12.07 2.22
N LEU A 383 -30.66 11.14 3.18
CA LEU A 383 -29.51 10.92 4.03
C LEU A 383 -28.32 10.39 3.21
N ALA A 384 -28.53 9.45 2.29
CA ALA A 384 -27.47 9.00 1.39
C ALA A 384 -26.85 10.14 0.55
N GLN A 385 -27.64 11.15 0.19
CA GLN A 385 -27.14 12.35 -0.49
C GLN A 385 -26.22 13.18 0.42
N LEU A 386 -26.55 13.33 1.70
CA LEU A 386 -25.69 14.03 2.68
C LEU A 386 -24.39 13.27 2.96
N LEU A 387 -24.47 11.94 3.06
CA LEU A 387 -23.30 11.08 3.34
C LEU A 387 -22.31 11.00 2.16
N GLY A 388 -22.73 11.40 0.96
CA GLY A 388 -21.90 11.50 -0.22
C GLY A 388 -21.55 10.16 -0.88
N GLU A 389 -20.60 10.18 -1.81
CA GLU A 389 -20.32 9.03 -2.68
C GLU A 389 -19.52 7.91 -2.01
N SER A 390 -18.68 8.24 -1.02
CA SER A 390 -17.76 7.29 -0.39
C SER A 390 -18.49 6.08 0.23
N PRO A 391 -19.47 6.24 1.14
CA PRO A 391 -20.17 5.09 1.72
C PRO A 391 -20.98 4.30 0.67
N ARG A 392 -21.53 4.98 -0.34
CA ARG A 392 -22.26 4.32 -1.45
C ARG A 392 -21.34 3.40 -2.25
N LYS A 393 -20.14 3.88 -2.61
CA LYS A 393 -19.12 3.08 -3.31
C LYS A 393 -18.61 1.93 -2.45
N ALA A 394 -18.47 2.14 -1.13
CA ALA A 394 -18.10 1.06 -0.22
C ALA A 394 -19.13 -0.08 -0.22
N LEU A 395 -20.43 0.23 -0.14
CA LEU A 395 -21.51 -0.78 -0.19
C LEU A 395 -21.62 -1.47 -1.56
N GLU A 396 -21.30 -0.74 -2.64
CA GLU A 396 -21.29 -1.28 -4.01
C GLU A 396 -20.18 -2.31 -4.20
N TYR A 397 -18.96 -2.01 -3.73
CA TYR A 397 -17.78 -2.85 -3.93
C TYR A 397 -17.57 -3.93 -2.86
N ALA A 398 -18.26 -3.85 -1.71
CA ALA A 398 -18.20 -4.90 -0.70
C ALA A 398 -18.86 -6.19 -1.21
N GLU A 399 -18.30 -7.35 -0.87
CA GLU A 399 -18.82 -8.67 -1.26
C GLU A 399 -18.90 -9.64 -0.08
N GLY A 400 -19.75 -10.67 -0.20
CA GLY A 400 -19.85 -11.76 0.79
C GLY A 400 -20.24 -11.28 2.20
N ASP A 401 -19.59 -11.87 3.22
CA ASP A 401 -19.85 -11.58 4.63
C ASP A 401 -19.49 -10.12 5.02
N GLU A 402 -18.52 -9.52 4.32
CA GLU A 402 -18.09 -8.14 4.56
C GLU A 402 -19.19 -7.14 4.16
N LYS A 403 -19.84 -7.39 3.03
CA LYS A 403 -20.99 -6.58 2.59
C LYS A 403 -22.12 -6.61 3.61
N LEU A 404 -22.49 -7.80 4.08
CA LEU A 404 -23.56 -7.96 5.06
C LEU A 404 -23.24 -7.20 6.36
N ASN A 405 -21.99 -7.27 6.83
CA ASN A 405 -21.55 -6.51 8.00
C ASN A 405 -21.61 -5.00 7.78
N LEU A 406 -21.18 -4.54 6.60
CA LEU A 406 -21.17 -3.12 6.25
C LEU A 406 -22.60 -2.56 6.10
N GLU A 407 -23.48 -3.28 5.42
CA GLU A 407 -24.92 -2.96 5.31
C GLU A 407 -25.56 -2.89 6.70
N THR A 408 -25.26 -3.84 7.59
CA THR A 408 -25.77 -3.81 8.97
C THR A 408 -25.30 -2.58 9.74
N VAL A 409 -24.02 -2.21 9.61
CA VAL A 409 -23.49 -0.99 10.26
C VAL A 409 -24.15 0.26 9.68
N TYR A 410 -24.27 0.34 8.36
CA TYR A 410 -24.90 1.45 7.66
C TYR A 410 -26.36 1.63 8.06
N GLU A 411 -27.16 0.55 8.05
CA GLU A 411 -28.56 0.58 8.48
C GLU A 411 -28.71 0.98 9.94
N ARG A 412 -27.86 0.48 10.84
CA ARG A 412 -27.91 0.87 12.26
C ARG A 412 -27.63 2.36 12.44
N PHE A 413 -26.67 2.89 11.69
CA PHE A 413 -26.36 4.31 11.70
C PHE A 413 -27.51 5.16 11.14
N VAL A 414 -28.06 4.79 9.98
CA VAL A 414 -29.23 5.46 9.38
C VAL A 414 -30.42 5.50 10.35
N ASN A 415 -30.72 4.38 11.01
CA ASN A 415 -31.79 4.31 12.00
C ASN A 415 -31.51 5.20 13.22
N ALA A 416 -30.26 5.24 13.71
CA ALA A 416 -29.89 6.11 14.83
C ALA A 416 -30.07 7.60 14.48
N VAL A 417 -29.67 8.01 13.27
CA VAL A 417 -29.89 9.39 12.79
C VAL A 417 -31.38 9.69 12.70
N ARG A 418 -32.19 8.78 12.16
CA ARG A 418 -33.66 8.95 12.10
C ARG A 418 -34.28 9.12 13.50
N ASP A 419 -33.88 8.28 14.45
CA ASP A 419 -34.39 8.35 15.82
C ASP A 419 -34.00 9.66 16.50
N ALA A 420 -32.80 10.19 16.23
CA ALA A 420 -32.35 11.49 16.70
C ALA A 420 -33.12 12.66 16.05
N VAL A 421 -33.42 12.57 14.75
CA VAL A 421 -34.28 13.56 14.06
C VAL A 421 -35.68 13.56 14.68
N PHE A 422 -36.26 12.39 14.93
CA PHE A 422 -37.56 12.25 15.61
C PHE A 422 -37.54 12.85 17.02
N ALA A 423 -36.49 12.57 17.80
CA ALA A 423 -36.34 13.13 19.15
C ALA A 423 -36.30 14.66 19.13
N LYS A 424 -35.58 15.25 18.16
CA LYS A 424 -35.54 16.72 17.98
C LYS A 424 -36.87 17.30 17.52
N GLU A 425 -37.61 16.61 16.67
CA GLU A 425 -38.97 17.04 16.29
C GLU A 425 -39.86 17.10 17.53
N GLN A 426 -39.81 16.07 18.37
CA GLN A 426 -40.61 16.00 19.59
C GLN A 426 -40.23 17.10 20.58
N GLU A 427 -38.94 17.38 20.75
CA GLU A 427 -38.47 18.51 21.58
C GLU A 427 -38.95 19.86 21.02
N ASN A 428 -38.94 20.04 19.70
CA ASN A 428 -39.44 21.26 19.06
C ASN A 428 -40.95 21.43 19.30
N ILE A 429 -41.73 20.37 19.10
CA ILE A 429 -43.19 20.39 19.36
C ILE A 429 -43.46 20.70 20.84
N GLU A 430 -42.78 20.05 21.78
CA GLU A 430 -42.95 20.33 23.21
C GLU A 430 -42.59 21.77 23.58
N THR A 431 -41.58 22.33 22.91
CA THR A 431 -41.14 23.71 23.12
C THR A 431 -42.17 24.70 22.59
N GLU A 432 -42.71 24.45 21.39
CA GLU A 432 -43.80 25.23 20.80
C GLU A 432 -45.06 25.17 21.67
N GLU A 433 -45.48 23.99 22.12
CA GLU A 433 -46.63 23.82 23.02
C GLU A 433 -46.46 24.56 24.34
N LYS A 434 -45.27 24.50 24.96
CA LYS A 434 -44.96 25.24 26.19
C LYS A 434 -45.06 26.74 25.98
N GLN A 435 -44.55 27.26 24.86
CA GLN A 435 -44.65 28.67 24.50
C GLN A 435 -46.11 29.10 24.32
N GLU A 436 -46.92 28.32 23.59
CA GLU A 436 -48.34 28.61 23.40
C GLU A 436 -49.12 28.60 24.75
N LEU A 437 -48.83 27.63 25.62
CA LEU A 437 -49.40 27.54 26.97
C LEU A 437 -49.04 28.75 27.83
N GLU A 438 -47.78 29.21 27.79
CA GLU A 438 -47.34 30.42 28.48
C GLU A 438 -48.03 31.68 27.93
N GLU A 439 -48.21 31.79 26.61
CA GLU A 439 -48.97 32.89 26.02
C GLU A 439 -50.44 32.90 26.41
N ILE A 440 -51.07 31.72 26.50
CA ILE A 440 -52.45 31.58 26.99
C ILE A 440 -52.54 31.99 28.46
N ARG A 441 -51.60 31.54 29.32
CA ARG A 441 -51.55 31.94 30.73
C ARG A 441 -51.39 33.44 30.89
N ARG A 442 -50.45 34.06 30.16
CA ARG A 442 -50.26 35.52 30.18
C ARG A 442 -51.54 36.26 29.80
N ARG A 443 -52.25 35.82 28.75
CA ARG A 443 -53.53 36.41 28.35
C ARG A 443 -54.61 36.25 29.42
N HIS A 444 -54.67 35.10 30.09
CA HIS A 444 -55.62 34.86 31.18
C HIS A 444 -55.34 35.76 32.39
N ASP A 445 -54.07 35.86 32.81
CA ASP A 445 -53.65 36.69 33.94
C ASP A 445 -53.92 38.18 33.65
N GLU A 446 -53.64 38.66 32.43
CA GLU A 446 -53.99 40.02 32.01
C GLU A 446 -55.51 40.27 32.02
N GLU A 447 -56.32 39.26 31.73
CA GLU A 447 -57.78 39.36 31.77
C GLU A 447 -58.29 39.39 33.22
N GLU A 448 -57.72 38.58 34.11
CA GLU A 448 -58.00 38.60 35.55
C GLU A 448 -57.57 39.93 36.19
N GLU A 449 -56.39 40.45 35.86
CA GLU A 449 -55.94 41.76 36.31
C GLU A 449 -56.87 42.87 35.80
N ARG A 450 -57.33 42.80 34.55
CA ARG A 450 -58.34 43.74 34.03
C ARG A 450 -59.66 43.62 34.79
N LYS A 451 -60.14 42.41 35.06
CA LYS A 451 -61.37 42.17 35.83
C LYS A 451 -61.26 42.71 37.26
N THR A 452 -60.19 42.36 37.98
CA THR A 452 -59.94 42.85 39.35
C THR A 452 -59.73 44.36 39.39
N ALA A 453 -59.05 44.96 38.40
CA ALA A 453 -58.94 46.42 38.30
C ALA A 453 -60.30 47.09 38.05
N VAL A 454 -61.18 46.49 37.25
CA VAL A 454 -62.56 46.96 37.06
C VAL A 454 -63.36 46.82 38.36
N GLU A 455 -63.26 45.71 39.07
CA GLU A 455 -63.93 45.50 40.36
C GLU A 455 -63.43 46.48 41.43
N ASN A 456 -62.12 46.67 41.54
CA ASN A 456 -61.51 47.65 42.45
C ASN A 456 -61.98 49.07 42.13
N LYS A 457 -62.08 49.44 40.84
CA LYS A 457 -62.67 50.72 40.41
C LYS A 457 -64.14 50.83 40.80
N LYS A 458 -64.96 49.78 40.56
CA LYS A 458 -66.37 49.74 40.98
C LYS A 458 -66.49 49.90 42.50
N GLN A 459 -65.66 49.20 43.29
CA GLN A 459 -65.66 49.26 44.75
C GLN A 459 -65.20 50.63 45.27
N ALA A 460 -64.19 51.24 44.65
CA ALA A 460 -63.76 52.60 44.99
C ALA A 460 -64.88 53.64 44.72
N ILE A 461 -65.57 53.53 43.58
CA ILE A 461 -66.73 54.38 43.25
C ILE A 461 -67.85 54.18 44.28
N ARG A 462 -68.16 52.92 44.61
CA ARG A 462 -69.18 52.57 45.62
C ARG A 462 -68.84 53.15 46.99
N ASN A 463 -67.60 53.00 47.46
CA ASN A 463 -67.17 53.52 48.76
C ASN A 463 -67.24 55.06 48.78
N ARG A 464 -66.77 55.74 47.74
CA ARG A 464 -66.90 57.21 47.63
C ARG A 464 -68.37 57.63 47.67
N TYR A 465 -69.24 56.94 46.91
CA TYR A 465 -70.68 57.21 46.90
C TYR A 465 -71.30 57.04 48.29
N ILE A 466 -71.03 55.93 48.99
CA ILE A 466 -71.56 55.69 50.35
C ILE A 466 -71.09 56.79 51.31
N THR A 467 -69.81 57.18 51.27
CA THR A 467 -69.28 58.26 52.12
C THR A 467 -69.98 59.58 51.85
N TYR A 468 -70.13 59.98 50.58
CA TYR A 468 -70.85 61.22 50.23
C TYR A 468 -72.33 61.15 50.63
N ALA A 469 -73.00 60.03 50.35
CA ALA A 469 -74.40 59.83 50.70
C ALA A 469 -74.62 59.89 52.22
N ALA A 470 -73.73 59.28 53.03
CA ALA A 470 -73.79 59.34 54.49
C ALA A 470 -73.62 60.78 55.02
N VAL A 471 -72.67 61.54 54.49
CA VAL A 471 -72.50 62.96 54.87
C VAL A 471 -73.74 63.76 54.51
N ILE A 472 -74.29 63.61 53.31
CA ILE A 472 -75.51 64.31 52.89
C ILE A 472 -76.70 63.89 53.77
N PHE A 473 -76.84 62.60 54.07
CA PHE A 473 -77.93 62.07 54.90
C PHE A 473 -77.88 62.60 56.33
N THR A 474 -76.69 62.64 56.94
CA THR A 474 -76.51 63.22 58.29
C THR A 474 -76.87 64.72 58.32
N VAL A 475 -76.44 65.48 57.31
CA VAL A 475 -76.82 66.90 57.18
C VAL A 475 -78.33 67.07 57.01
N LEU A 476 -78.96 66.27 56.14
CA LEU A 476 -80.41 66.31 55.92
C LEU A 476 -81.22 65.90 57.16
N ILE A 477 -80.77 64.89 57.94
CA ILE A 477 -81.38 64.52 59.22
C ILE A 477 -81.28 65.68 60.21
N ILE A 478 -80.11 66.29 60.35
CA ILE A 478 -79.91 67.43 61.25
C ILE A 478 -80.85 68.56 60.86
N ILE A 479 -80.98 68.86 59.56
CA ILE A 479 -81.90 69.89 59.06
C ILE A 479 -83.36 69.52 59.35
N CYS A 480 -83.76 68.27 59.09
CA CYS A 480 -85.12 67.79 59.28
C CYS A 480 -85.54 67.81 60.76
N VAL A 481 -84.68 67.33 61.66
CA VAL A 481 -84.95 67.25 63.11
C VAL A 481 -84.88 68.63 63.77
N LYS A 482 -83.86 69.43 63.45
CA LYS A 482 -83.62 70.72 64.12
C LYS A 482 -84.53 71.84 63.60
N PHE A 483 -84.95 71.78 62.34
CA PHE A 483 -85.74 72.84 61.69
C PHE A 483 -87.14 72.41 61.23
N SER A 484 -87.59 71.18 61.53
CA SER A 484 -88.93 70.66 61.17
C SER A 484 -89.29 70.81 59.69
N SER A 485 -88.28 70.72 58.81
CA SER A 485 -88.46 70.95 57.37
C SER A 485 -89.03 69.71 56.66
N ILE A 486 -90.28 69.81 56.17
CA ILE A 486 -90.93 68.77 55.35
C ILE A 486 -90.14 68.50 54.06
N LEU A 487 -89.53 69.55 53.50
CA LEU A 487 -88.71 69.49 52.29
C LEU A 487 -87.44 68.63 52.48
N ALA A 488 -86.84 68.68 53.67
CA ALA A 488 -85.72 67.81 54.03
C ALA A 488 -86.15 66.33 54.13
N GLY A 489 -87.35 66.07 54.68
CA GLY A 489 -87.94 64.73 54.71
C GLY A 489 -88.19 64.14 53.31
N ALA A 490 -88.69 64.94 52.36
CA ALA A 490 -88.89 64.51 50.97
C ALA A 490 -87.54 64.22 50.26
N LEU A 491 -86.52 65.05 50.49
CA LEU A 491 -85.18 64.84 49.94
C LEU A 491 -84.51 63.58 50.48
N ILE A 492 -84.75 63.22 51.75
CA ILE A 492 -84.30 61.95 52.34
C ILE A 492 -84.88 60.75 51.57
N VAL A 493 -86.19 60.77 51.28
CA VAL A 493 -86.85 59.68 50.52
C VAL A 493 -86.31 59.59 49.09
N ILE A 494 -86.13 60.73 48.41
CA ILE A 494 -85.55 60.76 47.05
C ILE A 494 -84.11 60.22 47.07
N MET A 495 -83.30 60.62 48.05
CA MET A 495 -81.93 60.12 48.19
C MET A 495 -81.86 58.62 48.46
N ILE A 496 -82.81 58.05 49.21
CA ILE A 496 -82.90 56.60 49.42
C ILE A 496 -83.20 55.90 48.09
N ILE A 497 -84.17 56.40 47.30
CA ILE A 497 -84.52 55.84 46.00
C ILE A 497 -83.33 55.91 45.03
N VAL A 498 -82.64 57.06 44.96
CA VAL A 498 -81.46 57.24 44.12
C VAL A 498 -80.31 56.33 44.58
N SER A 499 -80.11 56.15 45.88
CA SER A 499 -79.09 55.25 46.43
C SER A 499 -79.36 53.79 46.05
N VAL A 500 -80.63 53.36 46.12
CA VAL A 500 -81.03 52.01 45.71
C VAL A 500 -80.83 51.81 44.19
N LEU A 501 -81.13 52.82 43.37
CA LEU A 501 -80.93 52.75 41.92
C LEU A 501 -79.43 52.72 41.54
N VAL A 502 -78.60 53.55 42.18
CA VAL A 502 -77.16 53.61 41.92
C VAL A 502 -76.46 52.34 42.39
N LEU A 503 -76.76 51.85 43.60
CA LEU A 503 -76.19 50.60 44.11
C LEU A 503 -76.70 49.38 43.35
N GLY A 504 -77.98 49.38 42.95
CA GLY A 504 -78.57 48.34 42.12
C GLY A 504 -77.98 48.31 40.70
N GLY A 505 -77.74 49.47 40.09
CA GLY A 505 -77.12 49.59 38.77
C GLY A 505 -75.65 49.13 38.75
N LEU A 506 -74.90 49.38 39.83
CA LEU A 506 -73.52 48.90 39.97
C LEU A 506 -73.40 47.37 40.10
N ASN A 507 -74.47 46.69 40.52
CA ASN A 507 -74.50 45.24 40.73
C ASN A 507 -75.00 44.43 39.52
N ARG A 508 -75.61 45.06 38.51
CA ARG A 508 -76.40 44.35 37.48
C ARG A 508 -75.70 44.07 36.15
N ASN A 509 -74.46 44.52 35.97
CA ASN A 509 -73.68 44.26 34.76
C ASN A 509 -72.53 43.29 35.06
N ASN A 510 -72.88 42.00 35.02
CA ASN A 510 -72.00 40.89 34.64
C ASN A 510 -72.37 40.46 33.23
#